data_AF-A0A9E5J4R7-F1
#
_entry.id   AF-A0A9E5J4R7-F1
#
_cell.length_a   1.000
_cell.length_b   1.000
_cell.length_c   1.000
_cell.angle_alpha   90.00
_cell.angle_beta   90.00
_cell.angle_gamma   90.00
#
_symmetry.space_group_name_H-M   'P 1'
#
loop_
_entity.id
_entity.type
_entity.pdbx_description
1 polymer ?
#
loop_
_entity_poly.entity_id
_entity_poly.type
_entity_poly.pdbx_seq_one_letter_code
_entity_poly.pdbx_strand_id
1 'polypeptide(L)' 'MTDLVSVAANAVASYQRALGTVSNNIANVSTDGYSRQEVVLQANPVARVGTVYLGTGVAIDTVKRQYDTFV' A
#
# COMPACT_ATOMS: atom_id res chain seq x y z
N MET A 1 -12.82 -10.05 15.02
CA MET A 1 -12.43 -11.38 14.53
C MET A 1 -11.76 -11.20 13.18
N THR A 2 -10.62 -11.83 12.98
CA THR A 2 -9.90 -11.83 11.71
C THR A 2 -10.41 -13.01 10.89
N ASP A 3 -11.20 -12.72 9.86
CA ASP A 3 -11.76 -13.72 8.95
C ASP A 3 -11.15 -13.50 7.56
N LEU A 4 -11.02 -14.58 6.77
CA LEU A 4 -10.37 -14.51 5.45
C LEU A 4 -11.01 -13.44 4.54
N VAL A 5 -12.33 -13.25 4.63
CA VAL A 5 -13.07 -12.23 3.88
C VAL A 5 -12.68 -10.81 4.31
N SER A 6 -12.48 -10.56 5.60
CA SER A 6 -12.09 -9.23 6.07
C SER A 6 -10.65 -8.89 5.68
N VAL A 7 -9.76 -9.89 5.67
CA VAL A 7 -8.39 -9.75 5.15
C VAL A 7 -8.39 -9.47 3.64
N ALA A 8 -9.18 -10.21 2.87
CA ALA A 8 -9.31 -10.00 1.43
C ALA A 8 -9.87 -8.60 1.11
N ALA A 9 -10.92 -8.17 1.81
CA ALA A 9 -11.50 -6.84 1.65
C ALA A 9 -10.49 -5.73 1.99
N ASN A 10 -9.73 -5.89 3.07
CA ASN A 10 -8.66 -4.97 3.45
C ASN A 10 -7.55 -4.89 2.39
N ALA A 11 -7.14 -6.02 1.82
CA ALA A 11 -6.15 -6.06 0.75
C ALA A 11 -6.66 -5.31 -0.49
N VAL A 12 -7.87 -5.61 -0.96
CA VAL A 12 -8.48 -4.94 -2.11
C VAL A 12 -8.56 -3.43 -1.91
N ALA A 13 -9.02 -2.97 -0.74
CA ALA A 13 -9.11 -1.55 -0.43
C ALA A 13 -7.72 -0.87 -0.42
N SER A 14 -6.71 -1.55 0.11
CA SER A 14 -5.33 -1.02 0.15
C SER A 14 -4.72 -0.93 -1.26
N TYR A 15 -4.92 -1.95 -2.09
CA TYR A 15 -4.48 -1.92 -3.49
C TYR A 15 -5.24 -0.90 -4.33
N GLN A 16 -6.54 -0.70 -4.10
CA GLN A 16 -7.30 0.34 -4.79
C GLN A 16 -6.71 1.74 -4.53
N ARG A 17 -6.30 2.02 -3.28
CA ARG A 17 -5.61 3.27 -2.93
C ARG A 17 -4.25 3.38 -3.60
N ALA A 18 -3.48 2.28 -3.62
CA ALA A 18 -2.19 2.24 -4.34
C ALA A 18 -2.36 2.53 -5.84
N LEU A 19 -3.40 1.99 -6.47
CA LEU A 19 -3.75 2.30 -7.86
C LEU A 19 -4.15 3.77 -8.05
N GLY A 20 -4.76 4.40 -7.04
CA GLY A 20 -4.99 5.85 -7.04
C GLY A 20 -3.70 6.66 -7.14
N THR A 21 -2.65 6.25 -6.43
CA THR A 21 -1.32 6.88 -6.54
C THR A 21 -0.69 6.61 -7.91
N VAL A 22 -0.81 5.38 -8.43
CA VAL A 22 -0.36 5.05 -9.80
C VAL A 22 -1.07 5.93 -10.84
N SER A 23 -2.38 6.12 -10.70
CA SER A 23 -3.16 6.99 -11.58
C SER A 23 -2.68 8.44 -11.52
N ASN A 24 -2.44 8.97 -10.32
CA ASN A 24 -1.88 10.32 -10.14
C ASN A 24 -0.48 10.45 -10.77
N ASN A 25 0.37 9.42 -10.63
CA ASN A 25 1.69 9.41 -11.26
C ASN A 25 1.59 9.45 -12.79
N ILE A 26 0.68 8.68 -13.38
CA ILE A 26 0.46 8.65 -14.83
C ILE A 26 -0.06 10.01 -15.30
N ALA A 27 -1.04 10.58 -14.59
CA ALA A 27 -1.62 11.87 -14.96
C ALA A 27 -0.60 13.02 -14.94
N ASN A 28 0.41 12.95 -14.07
CA ASN A 28 1.42 14.00 -13.89
C ASN A 28 2.79 13.61 -14.46
N VAL A 29 2.91 12.54 -15.24
CA VAL A 29 4.20 12.05 -15.76
C VAL A 29 4.90 13.08 -16.67
N SER A 30 4.13 13.92 -17.35
CA SER A 30 4.64 14.96 -18.25
C SER A 30 4.70 16.35 -17.62
N THR A 31 4.39 16.46 -16.33
CA THR A 31 4.43 17.74 -15.60
C THR A 31 5.86 17.98 -15.11
N ASP A 32 6.46 19.08 -15.55
CA ASP A 32 7.81 19.45 -15.11
C ASP A 32 7.87 19.65 -13.59
N GLY A 33 8.94 19.15 -12.97
CA GLY A 33 9.10 19.14 -11.51
C GLY A 33 8.20 18.16 -10.73
N TYR A 34 7.39 17.32 -11.41
CA TYR A 34 6.61 16.29 -10.72
C TYR A 34 7.52 15.15 -10.20
N SER A 35 7.50 14.95 -8.88
CA SER A 35 8.13 13.80 -8.24
C SER A 35 7.11 12.68 -8.04
N ARG A 36 7.40 11.53 -8.66
CA ARG A 36 6.57 10.31 -8.58
C ARG A 36 6.39 9.89 -7.13
N GLN A 37 5.20 9.41 -6.80
CA GLN A 37 4.87 8.87 -5.49
C GLN A 37 4.83 7.35 -5.51
N GLU A 38 5.42 6.71 -4.51
CA GLU A 38 5.40 5.25 -4.32
C GLU A 38 4.68 4.91 -3.02
N VAL A 39 3.70 4.02 -3.10
CA VAL A 39 2.97 3.52 -1.93
C VAL A 39 3.69 2.33 -1.35
N VAL A 40 4.10 2.45 -0.09
CA VAL A 40 4.71 1.36 0.67
C VAL A 40 3.61 0.63 1.44
N LEU A 41 3.44 -0.65 1.13
CA LEU A 41 2.52 -1.54 1.84
C LEU A 41 3.29 -2.32 2.90
N GLN A 42 2.73 -2.43 4.10
CA GLN A 42 3.29 -3.22 5.19
C GLN A 42 2.26 -4.20 5.72
N ALA A 43 2.70 -5.43 6.02
CA ALA A 43 1.87 -6.42 6.68
C ALA A 43 1.48 -5.95 8.09
N ASN A 44 0.22 -6.15 8.45
CA ASN A 44 -0.27 -5.89 9.80
C ASN A 44 0.26 -6.96 10.79
N PRO A 45 0.38 -6.62 12.09
CA PRO A 45 0.77 -7.58 13.11
C PRO A 45 -0.12 -8.83 13.11
N VAL A 46 0.49 -10.00 13.24
CA VAL A 46 -0.24 -11.28 13.27
C VAL A 46 -1.12 -11.36 14.53
N ALA A 47 -2.35 -11.84 14.37
CA ALA A 47 -3.23 -12.15 15.48
C ALA A 47 -2.97 -13.60 15.93
N ARG A 48 -2.82 -13.79 17.23
CA ARG A 48 -2.67 -15.13 17.80
C ARG A 48 -4.04 -15.68 18.21
N VAL A 49 -4.43 -16.81 17.64
CA VAL A 49 -5.65 -17.55 17.99
C VAL A 49 -5.23 -18.92 18.50
N GLY A 50 -5.21 -19.09 19.82
CA GLY A 50 -4.69 -20.29 20.47
C GLY A 50 -3.19 -20.50 20.20
N THR A 51 -2.86 -21.56 19.46
CA THR A 51 -1.48 -21.94 19.07
C THR A 51 -1.13 -21.50 17.65
N VAL A 52 -2.07 -20.90 16.91
CA VAL A 52 -1.89 -20.50 15.50
C VAL A 52 -1.74 -19.00 15.38
N TYR A 53 -0.86 -18.55 14.48
CA TYR A 53 -0.71 -17.16 14.08
C TYR A 53 -1.45 -16.93 12.76
N LEU A 54 -2.38 -15.97 12.74
CA LEU A 54 -3.11 -15.57 11.54
C LEU A 54 -2.65 -14.17 11.10
N GLY A 55 -2.38 -14.02 9.81
CA GLY A 55 -2.15 -12.72 9.20
C GLY A 55 -3.42 -11.86 9.25
N THR A 56 -3.28 -10.58 9.56
CA THR A 56 -4.39 -9.64 9.73
C THR A 56 -4.52 -8.65 8.56
N GLY A 57 -3.90 -8.99 7.43
CA GLY A 57 -3.92 -8.20 6.20
C GLY A 57 -2.74 -7.23 6.06
N VAL A 58 -2.97 -6.17 5.31
CA VAL A 58 -1.97 -5.19 4.89
C VAL A 58 -2.48 -3.77 5.11
N ALA A 59 -1.58 -2.85 5.41
CA ALA A 59 -1.86 -1.43 5.49
C ALA A 59 -0.87 -0.65 4.64
N ILE A 60 -1.25 0.58 4.29
CA ILE A 60 -0.32 1.55 3.72
C ILE A 60 0.50 2.10 4.88
N ASP A 61 1.80 1.87 4.84
CA ASP A 61 2.75 2.42 5.81
C ASP A 61 3.02 3.89 5.50
N THR A 62 3.43 4.16 4.26
CA THR A 62 3.75 5.52 3.82
C THR A 62 3.65 5.69 2.31
N VAL A 63 3.57 6.94 1.86
CA VAL A 63 3.71 7.31 0.46
C VAL A 63 5.01 8.10 0.30
N LYS A 64 6.03 7.46 -0.28
CA LYS A 64 7.35 8.05 -0.49
C LYS A 64 7.37 8.80 -1.82
N ARG A 65 8.13 9.89 -1.87
CA ARG A 65 8.39 10.60 -3.12
C ARG A 65 9.71 10.08 -3.69
N GLN A 66 9.64 9.56 -4.90
CA GLN A 66 10.79 9.14 -5.68
C GLN A 66 11.43 10.42 -6.24
N TYR A 67 12.62 10.73 -5.73
CA TYR A 67 13.50 11.75 -6.30
C TYR A 67 14.62 11.02 -7.02
N ASP A 68 14.75 11.23 -8.32
CA ASP A 68 15.85 10.66 -9.07
C ASP A 68 17.09 11.50 -8.75
N THR A 69 17.95 10.98 -7.87
CA THR A 69 19.26 11.60 -7.58
C THR A 69 20.30 10.94 -8.47
N PHE A 70 20.17 11.10 -9.78
CA PHE A 70 21.30 10.94 -10.69
C PHE A 70 21.79 12.34 -11.04
N VAL A 71 22.72 12.81 -10.19
CA VAL A 71 23.66 13.88 -10.55
C VAL A 71 24.83 13.23 -11.27
#